data_AF-A0A452Z1Q5-F1
#
_entry.id   AF-A0A452Z1Q5-F1
#
_cell.length_a   1.000
_cell.length_b   1.000
_cell.length_c   1.000
_cell.angle_alpha   90.00
_cell.angle_beta   90.00
_cell.angle_gamma   90.00
#
_symmetry.space_group_name_H-M   'P 1'
#
loop_
_entity.id
_entity.type
_entity.pdbx_description
1 polymer ?
#
loop_
_entity_poly.entity_id
_entity_poly.type
_entity_poly.pdbx_seq_one_letter_code
_entity_poly.pdbx_strand_id
1 'polypeptide(L)'
;MKLEYQRKVALLNRQKRNNAAVEVLEKTKAAVTHLHTRYIVDMQSMDSTVSEIQHLRDNQLYPKLLDLADRLAKMWEDMHMHHANQLKTVLDLKSVDISDSSIETSAHHHSHTRQLHDIVDKWNTNFSDLMSYQKEYINALYSWLKLNLIPIESSLKEKVASPPRVQQPPVKALLQAWNEQLAKLPDDLARHAIVSFRAVLETILGVQDEELKKKEACEQIHKEYVRKARAFEEWYHKHGQRRTFDDPESGEGTSQKDAISEKRFAVESLKSKLDNEVEAHNKLSKQVREKSLSILRAHLPELFRALTDFSHATADMHSKLRLNALMQDQGSGNN
;
A
#
# COMPACT_ATOMS: atom_id res chain seq x y z
N MET A 1 -2.85 19.77 -47.20
CA MET A 1 -2.26 19.21 -48.44
C MET A 1 -3.28 18.42 -49.28
N LYS A 2 -3.89 17.32 -48.82
CA LYS A 2 -4.96 16.58 -49.57
C LYS A 2 -6.09 17.50 -50.09
N LEU A 3 -6.69 18.29 -49.20
CA LEU A 3 -7.78 19.22 -49.54
C LEU A 3 -7.36 20.31 -50.53
N GLU A 4 -6.12 20.80 -50.42
CA GLU A 4 -5.58 21.84 -51.29
C GLU A 4 -5.31 21.30 -52.70
N TYR A 5 -4.73 20.11 -52.79
CA TYR A 5 -4.59 19.37 -54.05
C TYR A 5 -5.97 19.15 -54.72
N GLN A 6 -6.96 18.65 -53.97
CA GLN A 6 -8.32 18.44 -54.49
C GLN A 6 -8.97 19.72 -55.01
N ARG A 7 -8.85 20.83 -54.26
CA ARG A 7 -9.36 22.15 -54.69
C ARG A 7 -8.68 22.62 -55.98
N LYS A 8 -7.36 22.42 -56.12
CA LYS A 8 -6.62 22.83 -57.31
C LYS A 8 -6.96 21.98 -58.53
N VAL A 9 -7.15 20.66 -58.36
CA VAL A 9 -7.64 19.76 -59.41
C VAL A 9 -9.04 20.17 -59.88
N ALA A 10 -9.94 20.50 -58.95
CA ALA A 10 -11.27 21.00 -59.28
C ALA A 10 -11.23 22.32 -60.07
N LEU A 11 -10.33 23.24 -59.68
CA LEU A 11 -10.10 24.49 -60.41
C LEU A 11 -9.62 24.23 -61.85
N LEU A 12 -8.64 23.34 -62.03
CA LEU A 12 -8.14 22.97 -63.36
C LEU A 12 -9.25 22.39 -64.24
N ASN A 13 -10.09 21.51 -63.69
CA ASN A 13 -11.22 20.92 -64.41
C ASN A 13 -12.26 21.97 -64.82
N ARG A 14 -12.53 22.97 -63.96
CA ARG A 14 -13.42 24.08 -64.28
C ARG A 14 -12.87 24.95 -65.42
N GLN A 15 -11.57 25.27 -65.38
CA GLN A 15 -10.91 26.05 -66.44
C GLN A 15 -10.90 25.32 -67.79
N LYS A 16 -10.70 23.99 -67.78
CA LYS A 16 -10.82 23.15 -68.99
C LYS A 16 -12.23 23.19 -69.59
N ARG A 17 -13.27 23.12 -68.75
CA ARG A 17 -14.67 23.19 -69.20
C ARG A 17 -15.03 24.56 -69.79
N ASN A 18 -14.44 25.62 -69.27
CA ASN A 18 -14.72 27.00 -69.69
C ASN A 18 -13.81 27.52 -70.81
N ASN A 19 -13.02 26.64 -71.47
CA ASN A 19 -12.06 27.01 -72.54
C ASN A 19 -11.15 28.19 -72.15
N ALA A 20 -10.60 28.15 -70.93
CA ALA A 20 -9.65 29.17 -70.47
C ALA A 20 -8.40 29.23 -71.38
N ALA A 21 -7.76 30.41 -71.43
CA ALA A 21 -6.55 30.62 -72.21
C ALA A 21 -5.45 29.58 -71.88
N VAL A 22 -4.70 29.16 -72.91
CA VAL A 22 -3.67 28.11 -72.81
C VAL A 22 -2.66 28.42 -71.69
N GLU A 23 -2.23 29.67 -71.56
CA GLU A 23 -1.29 30.10 -70.51
C GLU A 23 -1.84 29.88 -69.09
N VAL A 24 -3.14 30.16 -68.87
CA VAL A 24 -3.82 29.97 -67.59
C VAL A 24 -3.96 28.48 -67.25
N LEU A 25 -4.21 27.66 -68.27
CA LEU A 25 -4.27 26.20 -68.13
C LEU A 25 -2.90 25.63 -67.77
N GLU A 26 -1.83 26.04 -68.46
CA GLU A 26 -0.47 25.55 -68.18
C GLU A 26 0.01 25.96 -66.78
N LYS A 27 -0.23 27.21 -66.36
CA LYS A 27 0.08 27.67 -64.99
C LYS A 27 -0.67 26.85 -63.93
N THR A 28 -1.93 26.53 -64.17
CA THR A 28 -2.74 25.75 -63.24
C THR A 28 -2.34 24.28 -63.24
N LYS A 29 -1.99 23.70 -64.40
CA LYS A 29 -1.42 22.35 -64.49
C LYS A 29 -0.11 22.24 -63.72
N ALA A 30 0.81 23.18 -63.90
CA ALA A 30 2.08 23.20 -63.17
C ALA A 30 1.86 23.23 -61.64
N ALA A 31 0.93 24.06 -61.16
CA ALA A 31 0.57 24.12 -59.75
C ALA A 31 -0.07 22.80 -59.24
N VAL A 32 -0.91 22.14 -60.05
CA VAL A 32 -1.48 20.82 -59.72
C VAL A 32 -0.37 19.77 -59.62
N THR A 33 0.56 19.72 -60.57
CA THR A 33 1.69 18.77 -60.54
C THR A 33 2.57 18.98 -59.32
N HIS A 34 2.90 20.24 -58.99
CA HIS A 34 3.68 20.56 -57.80
C HIS A 34 2.97 20.13 -56.50
N LEU A 35 1.67 20.43 -56.37
CA LEU A 35 0.86 19.99 -55.23
C LEU A 35 0.72 18.47 -55.17
N HIS A 36 0.65 17.79 -56.31
CA HIS A 36 0.61 16.34 -56.38
C HIS A 36 1.89 15.73 -55.80
N THR A 37 3.06 16.17 -56.26
CA THR A 37 4.35 15.69 -55.73
C THR A 37 4.46 15.92 -54.23
N ARG A 38 4.13 17.12 -53.73
CA ARG A 38 4.16 17.38 -52.29
C ARG A 38 3.17 16.51 -51.51
N TYR A 39 1.96 16.33 -52.03
CA TYR A 39 0.98 15.46 -51.39
C TYR A 39 1.43 13.99 -51.32
N ILE A 40 2.07 13.47 -52.37
CA ILE A 40 2.67 12.12 -52.37
C ILE A 40 3.78 12.01 -51.31
N VAL A 41 4.67 13.01 -51.23
CA VAL A 41 5.75 13.03 -50.24
C VAL A 41 5.20 13.06 -48.82
N ASP A 42 4.21 13.91 -48.54
CA ASP A 42 3.56 13.98 -47.22
C ASP A 42 2.88 12.67 -46.85
N MET A 43 2.21 12.03 -47.81
CA MET A 43 1.57 10.73 -47.64
C MET A 43 2.59 9.64 -47.32
N GLN A 44 3.70 9.57 -48.07
CA GLN A 44 4.77 8.61 -47.81
C GLN A 44 5.44 8.83 -46.45
N SER A 45 5.66 10.09 -46.05
CA SER A 45 6.19 10.43 -44.73
C SER A 45 5.23 10.01 -43.59
N MET A 46 3.93 10.17 -43.82
CA MET A 46 2.89 9.74 -42.88
C MET A 46 2.83 8.20 -42.79
N ASP A 47 2.81 7.50 -43.92
CA ASP A 47 2.82 6.03 -43.97
C ASP A 47 4.07 5.45 -43.27
N SER A 48 5.24 6.08 -43.47
CA SER A 48 6.47 5.71 -42.76
C SER A 48 6.34 5.90 -41.25
N THR A 49 5.74 7.00 -40.79
CA THR A 49 5.50 7.24 -39.36
C THR A 49 4.53 6.22 -38.77
N VAL A 50 3.45 5.89 -39.48
CA VAL A 50 2.48 4.86 -39.06
C VAL A 50 3.15 3.49 -38.97
N SER A 51 3.97 3.14 -39.95
CA SER A 51 4.71 1.87 -39.95
C SER A 51 5.66 1.76 -38.75
N GLU A 52 6.34 2.85 -38.39
CA GLU A 52 7.23 2.88 -37.22
C GLU A 52 6.45 2.73 -35.92
N ILE A 53 5.30 3.41 -35.77
CA ILE A 53 4.41 3.24 -34.61
C ILE A 53 3.92 1.79 -34.50
N GLN A 54 3.54 1.17 -35.62
CA GLN A 54 3.11 -0.23 -35.64
C GLN A 54 4.24 -1.17 -35.22
N HIS A 55 5.47 -0.93 -35.72
CA HIS A 55 6.65 -1.71 -35.33
C HIS A 55 6.95 -1.58 -33.82
N LEU A 56 6.99 -0.35 -33.28
CA LEU A 56 7.20 -0.12 -31.85
C LEU A 56 6.11 -0.80 -31.00
N ARG A 57 4.86 -0.74 -31.45
CA ARG A 57 3.72 -1.35 -30.75
C ARG A 57 3.79 -2.87 -30.74
N ASP A 58 3.92 -3.49 -31.91
CA ASP A 58 3.71 -4.94 -32.08
C ASP A 58 4.99 -5.74 -31.87
N ASN A 59 6.15 -5.19 -32.26
CA ASN A 59 7.42 -5.91 -32.21
C ASN A 59 8.25 -5.58 -30.96
N GLN A 60 8.04 -4.42 -30.32
CA GLN A 60 8.83 -4.01 -29.15
C GLN A 60 8.01 -3.96 -27.86
N LEU A 61 6.88 -3.24 -27.87
CA LEU A 61 6.05 -3.08 -26.68
C LEU A 61 5.33 -4.38 -26.31
N TYR A 62 4.70 -5.05 -27.26
CA TYR A 62 3.92 -6.27 -26.99
C TYR A 62 4.73 -7.38 -26.30
N PRO A 63 5.94 -7.78 -26.76
CA PRO A 63 6.75 -8.78 -26.05
C PRO A 63 7.13 -8.36 -24.64
N LYS A 64 7.40 -7.06 -24.41
CA LYS A 64 7.69 -6.53 -23.07
C LYS A 64 6.48 -6.59 -22.14
N LEU A 65 5.27 -6.36 -22.67
CA LEU A 65 4.04 -6.50 -21.88
C LEU A 65 3.76 -7.95 -21.51
N LEU A 66 4.08 -8.91 -22.38
CA LEU A 66 3.97 -10.33 -22.07
C LEU A 66 4.95 -10.75 -20.97
N ASP A 67 6.22 -10.34 -21.09
CA ASP A 67 7.24 -10.59 -20.06
C ASP A 67 6.87 -9.93 -18.72
N LEU A 68 6.32 -8.70 -18.75
CA LEU A 68 5.81 -8.04 -17.55
C LEU A 68 4.66 -8.81 -16.90
N ALA A 69 3.67 -9.26 -17.69
CA ALA A 69 2.55 -10.05 -17.18
C ALA A 69 3.02 -11.36 -16.53
N ASP A 70 4.00 -12.04 -17.14
CA ASP A 70 4.59 -13.28 -16.61
C ASP A 70 5.35 -13.04 -15.30
N ARG A 71 6.18 -11.99 -15.25
CA ARG A 71 6.90 -11.61 -14.02
C ARG A 71 5.97 -11.22 -12.89
N LEU A 72 4.87 -10.52 -13.19
CA LEU A 72 3.85 -10.18 -12.21
C LEU A 72 3.12 -11.42 -11.71
N ALA A 73 2.79 -12.39 -12.59
CA ALA A 73 2.21 -13.67 -12.17
C ALA A 73 3.10 -14.36 -11.13
N LYS A 74 4.40 -14.48 -11.44
CA LYS A 74 5.37 -15.11 -10.54
C LYS A 74 5.54 -14.36 -9.23
N MET A 75 5.67 -13.03 -9.27
CA MET A 75 5.78 -12.21 -8.05
C MET A 75 4.56 -12.41 -7.14
N TRP A 76 3.35 -12.44 -7.71
CA TRP A 76 2.12 -12.64 -6.94
C TRP A 76 1.94 -14.07 -6.45
N GLU A 77 2.45 -15.08 -7.17
CA GLU A 77 2.53 -16.46 -6.70
C GLU A 77 3.47 -16.59 -5.48
N ASP A 78 4.64 -15.96 -5.55
CA ASP A 78 5.58 -15.90 -4.42
C ASP A 78 4.93 -15.18 -3.22
N MET A 79 4.26 -14.05 -3.47
CA MET A 79 3.54 -13.31 -2.42
C MET A 79 2.43 -14.16 -1.79
N HIS A 80 1.67 -14.90 -2.61
CA HIS A 80 0.63 -15.80 -2.14
C HIS A 80 1.19 -16.89 -1.23
N MET A 81 2.28 -17.53 -1.64
CA MET A 81 2.96 -18.53 -0.82
C MET A 81 3.36 -17.94 0.54
N HIS A 82 3.93 -16.74 0.58
CA HIS A 82 4.30 -16.07 1.83
C HIS A 82 3.09 -15.77 2.72
N HIS A 83 2.01 -15.21 2.16
CA HIS A 83 0.80 -14.91 2.93
C HIS A 83 0.08 -16.17 3.41
N ALA A 84 0.05 -17.25 2.62
CA ALA A 84 -0.51 -18.54 3.02
C ALA A 84 0.29 -19.16 4.19
N ASN A 85 1.62 -19.07 4.14
CA ASN A 85 2.49 -19.52 5.23
C ASN A 85 2.29 -18.67 6.49
N GLN A 86 2.22 -17.35 6.36
CA GLN A 86 1.91 -16.45 7.48
C GLN A 86 0.54 -16.76 8.07
N LEU A 87 -0.48 -17.00 7.24
CA LEU A 87 -1.82 -17.41 7.68
C LEU A 87 -1.76 -18.70 8.49
N LYS A 88 -1.03 -19.72 8.01
CA LYS A 88 -0.83 -20.97 8.75
C LYS A 88 -0.20 -20.72 10.12
N THR A 89 0.88 -19.94 10.17
CA THR A 89 1.55 -19.59 11.43
C THR A 89 0.63 -18.85 12.41
N VAL A 90 -0.19 -17.90 11.94
CA VAL A 90 -1.07 -17.14 12.84
C VAL A 90 -2.29 -17.94 13.30
N LEU A 91 -2.72 -18.96 12.55
CA LEU A 91 -3.77 -19.86 12.99
C LEU A 91 -3.34 -20.68 14.22
N ASP A 92 -2.05 -21.00 14.31
CA ASP A 92 -1.47 -21.68 15.47
C ASP A 92 -1.46 -20.79 16.73
N LEU A 93 -1.62 -19.46 16.60
CA LEU A 93 -1.74 -18.57 17.78
C LEU A 93 -2.93 -18.91 18.68
N LYS A 94 -3.93 -19.62 18.17
CA LYS A 94 -5.07 -20.10 18.97
C LYS A 94 -4.65 -21.03 20.12
N SER A 95 -3.54 -21.74 19.99
CA SER A 95 -3.08 -22.71 21.00
C SER A 95 -2.16 -22.11 22.07
N VAL A 96 -1.67 -20.89 21.87
CA VAL A 96 -0.80 -20.20 22.83
C VAL A 96 -1.51 -20.05 24.19
N ASP A 97 -0.82 -20.16 25.32
CA ASP A 97 -1.42 -19.76 26.59
C ASP A 97 -0.41 -18.90 27.35
N ILE A 98 -0.92 -17.81 27.91
CA ILE A 98 -0.15 -16.82 28.66
C ILE A 98 -0.75 -16.57 30.04
N SER A 99 -1.75 -17.37 30.46
CA SER A 99 -2.45 -17.27 31.74
C SER A 99 -1.50 -17.26 32.94
N ASP A 100 -0.42 -18.06 32.88
CA ASP A 100 0.61 -18.15 33.92
C ASP A 100 1.78 -17.17 33.73
N SER A 101 1.74 -16.32 32.69
CA SER A 101 2.83 -15.40 32.40
C SER A 101 2.71 -14.11 33.23
N SER A 102 3.80 -13.70 33.87
CA SER A 102 3.89 -12.41 34.60
C SER A 102 4.59 -11.32 33.77
N ILE A 103 4.36 -11.30 32.45
CA ILE A 103 5.12 -10.44 31.53
C ILE A 103 4.52 -9.03 31.52
N GLU A 104 5.24 -8.07 32.08
CA GLU A 104 4.89 -6.64 32.01
C GLU A 104 5.24 -6.01 30.66
N THR A 105 4.53 -4.96 30.27
CA THR A 105 4.93 -4.08 29.17
C THR A 105 6.21 -3.35 29.56
N SER A 106 7.22 -3.51 28.70
CA SER A 106 8.49 -2.81 28.81
C SER A 106 8.58 -1.75 27.73
N ALA A 107 9.52 -0.81 27.86
CA ALA A 107 9.80 0.17 26.81
C ALA A 107 10.11 -0.51 25.46
N HIS A 108 10.77 -1.69 25.48
CA HIS A 108 11.03 -2.48 24.27
C HIS A 108 9.76 -3.08 23.68
N HIS A 109 8.90 -3.67 24.51
CA HIS A 109 7.60 -4.21 24.05
C HIS A 109 6.78 -3.13 23.36
N HIS A 110 6.65 -1.98 24.00
CA HIS A 110 5.90 -0.85 23.48
C HIS A 110 6.52 -0.26 22.20
N SER A 111 7.85 -0.11 22.17
CA SER A 111 8.57 0.33 20.97
C SER A 111 8.37 -0.63 19.79
N HIS A 112 8.40 -1.95 20.01
CA HIS A 112 8.17 -2.92 18.95
C HIS A 112 6.72 -2.89 18.43
N THR A 113 5.73 -2.72 19.31
CA THR A 113 4.33 -2.53 18.88
C THR A 113 4.19 -1.26 18.04
N ARG A 114 4.85 -0.16 18.42
CA ARG A 114 4.85 1.09 17.64
C ARG A 114 5.52 0.91 16.28
N GLN A 115 6.68 0.26 16.23
CA GLN A 115 7.36 -0.05 14.97
C GLN A 115 6.49 -0.91 14.04
N LEU A 116 5.78 -1.91 14.59
CA LEU A 116 4.85 -2.71 13.81
C LEU A 116 3.71 -1.86 13.25
N HIS A 117 3.14 -0.95 14.05
CA HIS A 117 2.13 0.00 13.59
C HIS A 117 2.64 0.87 12.44
N ASP A 118 3.83 1.46 12.56
CA ASP A 118 4.44 2.28 11.51
C ASP A 118 4.71 1.47 10.22
N ILE A 119 5.12 0.21 10.36
CA ILE A 119 5.34 -0.70 9.22
C ILE A 119 4.01 -1.00 8.51
N VAL A 120 2.93 -1.25 9.26
CA VAL A 120 1.59 -1.50 8.70
C VAL A 120 1.04 -0.26 7.99
N ASP A 121 1.31 0.93 8.52
CA ASP A 121 0.93 2.19 7.88
C ASP A 121 1.64 2.40 6.52
N LYS A 122 2.96 2.18 6.49
CA LYS A 122 3.74 2.21 5.25
C LYS A 122 3.30 1.14 4.26
N TRP A 123 3.00 -0.05 4.75
CA TRP A 123 2.50 -1.14 3.94
C TRP A 123 1.16 -0.78 3.28
N ASN A 124 0.22 -0.17 4.01
CA ASN A 124 -1.05 0.29 3.45
C ASN A 124 -0.85 1.29 2.30
N THR A 125 0.04 2.26 2.50
CA THR A 125 0.35 3.29 1.48
C THR A 125 0.98 2.63 0.24
N ASN A 126 2.04 1.84 0.43
CA ASN A 126 2.74 1.17 -0.67
C ASN A 126 1.85 0.19 -1.44
N PHE A 127 0.95 -0.52 -0.75
CA PHE A 127 -0.02 -1.40 -1.38
C PHE A 127 -1.01 -0.62 -2.24
N SER A 128 -1.53 0.49 -1.72
CA SER A 128 -2.47 1.35 -2.44
C SER A 128 -1.82 1.95 -3.69
N ASP A 129 -0.60 2.46 -3.55
CA ASP A 129 0.19 3.02 -4.65
C ASP A 129 0.49 1.97 -5.72
N LEU A 130 0.92 0.77 -5.33
CA LEU A 130 1.18 -0.33 -6.27
C LEU A 130 -0.06 -0.64 -7.12
N MET A 131 -1.22 -0.76 -6.49
CA MET A 131 -2.46 -1.08 -7.19
C MET A 131 -2.95 0.08 -8.07
N SER A 132 -2.87 1.32 -7.59
CA SER A 132 -3.21 2.52 -8.36
C SER A 132 -2.31 2.67 -9.58
N TYR A 133 -0.98 2.63 -9.41
CA TYR A 133 -0.04 2.77 -10.52
C TYR A 133 -0.17 1.67 -11.55
N GLN A 134 -0.42 0.42 -11.13
CA GLN A 134 -0.65 -0.67 -12.07
C GLN A 134 -1.93 -0.45 -12.90
N LYS A 135 -3.04 -0.06 -12.26
CA LYS A 135 -4.30 0.26 -12.95
C LYS A 135 -4.14 1.44 -13.91
N GLU A 136 -3.50 2.51 -13.47
CA GLU A 136 -3.26 3.72 -14.26
C GLU A 136 -2.36 3.46 -15.46
N TYR A 137 -1.27 2.72 -15.26
CA TYR A 137 -0.33 2.36 -16.33
C TYR A 137 -1.01 1.57 -17.45
N ILE A 138 -1.76 0.51 -17.09
CA ILE A 138 -2.47 -0.31 -18.07
C ILE A 138 -3.59 0.48 -18.75
N ASN A 139 -4.35 1.29 -18.02
CA ASN A 139 -5.39 2.14 -18.60
C ASN A 139 -4.83 3.20 -19.56
N ALA A 140 -3.68 3.80 -19.24
CA ALA A 140 -3.00 4.76 -20.11
C ALA A 140 -2.55 4.10 -21.42
N LEU A 141 -1.93 2.92 -21.35
CA LEU A 141 -1.53 2.15 -22.52
C LEU A 141 -2.73 1.72 -23.37
N TYR A 142 -3.80 1.24 -22.73
CA TYR A 142 -5.02 0.85 -23.43
C TYR A 142 -5.70 2.04 -24.12
N SER A 143 -5.71 3.21 -23.48
CA SER A 143 -6.25 4.45 -24.06
C SER A 143 -5.39 4.95 -25.23
N TRP A 144 -4.06 4.91 -25.10
CA TRP A 144 -3.14 5.21 -26.20
C TRP A 144 -3.37 4.29 -27.39
N LEU A 145 -3.53 2.98 -27.18
CA LEU A 145 -3.80 2.04 -28.26
C LEU A 145 -5.08 2.36 -29.04
N LYS A 146 -6.16 2.77 -28.36
CA LYS A 146 -7.42 3.14 -29.04
C LYS A 146 -7.23 4.25 -30.07
N LEU A 147 -6.30 5.17 -29.82
CA LEU A 147 -5.98 6.27 -30.74
C LEU A 147 -5.12 5.80 -31.93
N ASN A 148 -4.28 4.77 -31.75
CA ASN A 148 -3.34 4.27 -32.76
C ASN A 148 -3.91 3.16 -33.67
N LEU A 149 -5.19 2.83 -33.52
CA LEU A 149 -5.86 1.77 -34.29
C LEU A 149 -6.81 2.32 -35.36
N ILE A 150 -6.91 3.65 -35.50
CA ILE A 150 -7.75 4.30 -36.50
C ILE A 150 -7.03 4.21 -37.86
N PRO A 151 -7.60 3.54 -38.88
CA PRO A 151 -6.99 3.49 -40.21
C PRO A 151 -6.89 4.90 -40.80
N ILE A 152 -5.69 5.30 -41.19
CA ILE A 152 -5.49 6.58 -41.88
C ILE A 152 -5.70 6.35 -43.37
N GLU A 153 -6.63 7.08 -43.99
CA GLU A 153 -6.87 7.00 -45.43
C GLU A 153 -5.71 7.59 -46.22
N SER A 154 -4.76 6.75 -46.63
CA SER A 154 -3.61 7.16 -47.45
C SER A 154 -3.82 6.96 -48.96
N SER A 155 -4.99 6.53 -49.45
CA SER A 155 -5.15 6.27 -50.90
C SER A 155 -5.59 7.50 -51.70
N LEU A 156 -4.97 7.70 -52.87
CA LEU A 156 -5.41 8.61 -53.94
C LEU A 156 -6.54 8.02 -54.82
N LYS A 157 -6.78 6.71 -54.69
CA LYS A 157 -7.76 5.98 -55.47
C LYS A 157 -8.92 5.63 -54.54
N GLU A 158 -9.98 6.41 -54.61
CA GLU A 158 -11.29 6.15 -54.00
C GLU A 158 -12.03 4.93 -54.63
N LYS A 159 -11.29 3.95 -55.16
CA LYS A 159 -11.83 2.72 -55.75
C LYS A 159 -10.85 1.57 -55.57
N VAL A 160 -10.83 0.98 -54.38
CA VAL A 160 -10.51 -0.44 -54.20
C VAL A 160 -11.54 -0.99 -53.23
N ALA A 161 -12.37 -1.90 -53.72
CA ALA A 161 -13.52 -2.51 -53.05
C ALA A 161 -13.10 -3.55 -52.00
N SER A 162 -12.31 -3.13 -51.02
CA SER A 162 -11.97 -3.96 -49.86
C SER A 162 -11.96 -3.06 -48.62
N PRO A 163 -12.72 -3.38 -47.56
CA PRO A 163 -12.53 -2.72 -46.27
C PRO A 163 -11.04 -2.81 -45.91
N PRO A 164 -10.41 -1.75 -45.37
CA PRO A 164 -9.07 -1.89 -44.81
C PRO A 164 -9.14 -3.07 -43.82
N ARG A 165 -8.33 -4.12 -44.03
CA ARG A 165 -8.22 -5.19 -43.04
C ARG A 165 -7.78 -4.51 -41.75
N VAL A 166 -8.71 -4.34 -40.82
CA VAL A 166 -8.42 -3.87 -39.47
C VAL A 166 -7.61 -4.98 -38.84
N GLN A 167 -6.30 -4.94 -39.00
CA GLN A 167 -5.40 -5.75 -38.21
C GLN A 167 -5.69 -5.37 -36.76
N GLN A 168 -6.35 -6.24 -36.02
CA GLN A 168 -6.47 -6.10 -34.57
C GLN A 168 -5.19 -6.70 -34.00
N PRO A 169 -4.19 -5.88 -33.64
CA PRO A 169 -2.94 -6.41 -33.14
C PRO A 169 -3.20 -7.14 -31.80
N PRO A 170 -2.53 -8.27 -31.54
CA PRO A 170 -2.70 -9.05 -30.30
C PRO A 170 -2.57 -8.21 -29.02
N VAL A 171 -1.71 -7.18 -29.05
CA VAL A 171 -1.51 -6.23 -27.95
C VAL A 171 -2.81 -5.55 -27.48
N LYS A 172 -3.76 -5.31 -28.39
CA LYS A 172 -5.05 -4.71 -28.06
C LYS A 172 -5.89 -5.64 -27.21
N ALA A 173 -5.96 -6.92 -27.58
CA ALA A 173 -6.70 -7.93 -26.85
C ALA A 173 -6.09 -8.16 -25.47
N LEU A 174 -4.75 -8.22 -25.38
CA LEU A 174 -4.04 -8.31 -24.11
C LEU A 174 -4.37 -7.14 -23.18
N LEU A 175 -4.16 -5.89 -23.63
CA LEU A 175 -4.38 -4.72 -22.78
C LEU A 175 -5.85 -4.51 -22.42
N GLN A 176 -6.78 -4.86 -23.31
CA GLN A 176 -8.20 -4.84 -22.98
C GLN A 176 -8.52 -5.83 -21.85
N ALA A 177 -8.11 -7.10 -22.02
CA ALA A 177 -8.34 -8.12 -21.00
C ALA A 177 -7.66 -7.75 -19.68
N TRP A 178 -6.44 -7.23 -19.74
CA TRP A 178 -5.70 -6.81 -18.55
C TRP A 178 -6.42 -5.68 -17.81
N ASN A 179 -6.86 -4.64 -18.53
CA ASN A 179 -7.59 -3.53 -17.94
C ASN A 179 -8.92 -3.97 -17.30
N GLU A 180 -9.68 -4.84 -17.97
CA GLU A 180 -10.95 -5.38 -17.46
C GLU A 180 -10.77 -6.26 -16.23
N GLN A 181 -9.71 -7.06 -16.17
CA GLN A 181 -9.45 -7.96 -15.04
C GLN A 181 -8.87 -7.21 -13.83
N LEU A 182 -7.99 -6.22 -14.04
CA LEU A 182 -7.49 -5.37 -12.96
C LEU A 182 -8.61 -4.61 -12.25
N ALA A 183 -9.63 -4.16 -12.99
CA ALA A 183 -10.79 -3.48 -12.42
C ALA A 183 -11.67 -4.39 -11.54
N LYS A 184 -11.55 -5.71 -11.66
CA LYS A 184 -12.33 -6.71 -10.91
C LYS A 184 -11.59 -7.27 -9.70
N LEU A 185 -10.32 -6.92 -9.51
CA LEU A 185 -9.55 -7.42 -8.38
C LEU A 185 -10.14 -6.90 -7.05
N PRO A 186 -10.15 -7.72 -5.99
CA PRO A 186 -10.65 -7.32 -4.68
C PRO A 186 -9.58 -6.58 -3.86
N ASP A 187 -8.84 -5.63 -4.45
CA ASP A 187 -7.79 -4.89 -3.73
C ASP A 187 -8.34 -4.04 -2.59
N ASP A 188 -9.60 -3.61 -2.71
CA ASP A 188 -10.31 -2.95 -1.61
C ASP A 188 -10.37 -3.84 -0.37
N LEU A 189 -10.73 -5.12 -0.49
CA LEU A 189 -10.85 -6.01 0.66
C LEU A 189 -9.50 -6.19 1.39
N ALA A 190 -8.42 -6.36 0.62
CA ALA A 190 -7.07 -6.44 1.16
C ALA A 190 -6.67 -5.13 1.87
N ARG A 191 -6.93 -3.98 1.25
CA ARG A 191 -6.65 -2.66 1.84
C ARG A 191 -7.42 -2.45 3.14
N HIS A 192 -8.72 -2.76 3.17
CA HIS A 192 -9.53 -2.65 4.38
C HIS A 192 -9.01 -3.55 5.49
N ALA A 193 -8.52 -4.76 5.18
CA ALA A 193 -7.92 -5.64 6.18
C ALA A 193 -6.64 -5.05 6.79
N ILE A 194 -5.77 -4.44 5.98
CA ILE A 194 -4.55 -3.76 6.46
C ILE A 194 -4.92 -2.56 7.35
N VAL A 195 -5.87 -1.72 6.92
CA VAL A 195 -6.34 -0.56 7.70
C VAL A 195 -6.99 -0.98 9.01
N SER A 196 -7.81 -2.03 8.99
CA SER A 196 -8.42 -2.60 10.21
C SER A 196 -7.35 -3.09 11.19
N PHE A 197 -6.34 -3.81 10.69
CA PHE A 197 -5.24 -4.28 11.52
C PHE A 197 -4.40 -3.14 12.12
N ARG A 198 -4.21 -2.04 11.39
CA ARG A 198 -3.57 -0.83 11.91
C ARG A 198 -4.35 -0.25 13.11
N ALA A 199 -5.67 -0.12 13.01
CA ALA A 199 -6.52 0.37 14.10
C ALA A 199 -6.49 -0.57 15.32
N VAL A 200 -6.38 -1.88 15.07
CA VAL A 200 -6.14 -2.90 16.09
C VAL A 200 -4.83 -2.66 16.84
N LEU A 201 -3.74 -2.34 16.13
CA LEU A 201 -2.45 -2.01 16.77
C LEU A 201 -2.51 -0.72 17.59
N GLU A 202 -3.28 0.29 17.15
CA GLU A 202 -3.54 1.50 17.95
C GLU A 202 -4.22 1.18 19.27
N THR A 203 -5.15 0.23 19.27
CA THR A 203 -5.81 -0.25 20.49
C THR A 203 -4.83 -0.94 21.43
N ILE A 204 -3.89 -1.75 20.90
CA ILE A 204 -2.85 -2.39 21.70
C ILE A 204 -1.89 -1.35 22.30
N LEU A 205 -1.49 -0.34 21.51
CA LEU A 205 -0.66 0.75 22.00
C LEU A 205 -1.32 1.51 23.15
N GLY A 206 -2.62 1.83 23.02
CA GLY A 206 -3.36 2.53 24.07
C GLY A 206 -3.38 1.78 25.40
N VAL A 207 -3.61 0.46 25.38
CA VAL A 207 -3.60 -0.34 26.61
C VAL A 207 -2.19 -0.51 27.19
N GLN A 208 -1.16 -0.57 26.35
CA GLN A 208 0.24 -0.55 26.80
C GLN A 208 0.62 0.79 27.44
N ASP A 209 0.15 1.91 26.90
CA ASP A 209 0.37 3.25 27.46
C ASP A 209 -0.26 3.38 28.86
N GLU A 210 -1.45 2.80 29.07
CA GLU A 210 -2.10 2.76 30.39
C GLU A 210 -1.28 1.97 31.41
N GLU A 211 -0.74 0.81 31.04
CA GLU A 211 0.14 0.02 31.91
C GLU A 211 1.43 0.77 32.25
N LEU A 212 2.09 1.38 31.27
CA LEU A 212 3.31 2.16 31.48
C LEU A 212 3.07 3.35 32.42
N LYS A 213 1.95 4.07 32.26
CA LYS A 213 1.58 5.16 33.18
C LYS A 213 1.35 4.65 34.61
N LYS A 214 0.71 3.49 34.77
CA LYS A 214 0.48 2.87 36.08
C LYS A 214 1.81 2.45 36.72
N LYS A 215 2.73 1.91 35.92
CA LYS A 215 4.09 1.56 36.36
C LYS A 215 4.87 2.77 36.86
N GLU A 216 4.84 3.87 36.11
CA GLU A 216 5.47 5.13 36.53
C GLU A 216 4.89 5.65 37.86
N ALA A 217 3.57 5.53 38.06
CA ALA A 217 2.93 5.88 39.33
C ALA A 217 3.41 4.99 40.49
N CYS A 218 3.52 3.67 40.29
CA CYS A 218 4.10 2.76 41.28
C CYS A 218 5.53 3.16 41.65
N GLU A 219 6.37 3.47 40.65
CA GLU A 219 7.76 3.89 40.86
C GLU A 219 7.86 5.21 41.64
N GLN A 220 6.95 6.15 41.38
CA GLN A 220 6.91 7.42 42.10
C GLN A 220 6.51 7.23 43.57
N ILE A 221 5.47 6.44 43.85
CA ILE A 221 5.06 6.10 45.23
C ILE A 221 6.19 5.33 45.94
N HIS A 222 6.87 4.43 45.24
CA HIS A 222 7.99 3.68 45.80
C HIS A 222 9.15 4.60 46.21
N LYS A 223 9.52 5.56 45.34
CA LYS A 223 10.56 6.57 45.66
C LYS A 223 10.18 7.40 46.88
N GLU A 224 8.92 7.80 47.01
CA GLU A 224 8.40 8.54 48.18
C GLU A 224 8.42 7.69 49.46
N TYR A 225 7.98 6.43 49.37
CA TYR A 225 8.05 5.47 50.47
C TYR A 225 9.50 5.29 50.96
N VAL A 226 10.44 5.00 50.07
CA VAL A 226 11.86 4.82 50.41
C VAL A 226 12.44 6.07 51.06
N ARG A 227 12.13 7.26 50.53
CA ARG A 227 12.57 8.54 51.11
C ARG A 227 12.03 8.72 52.53
N LYS A 228 10.74 8.49 52.75
CA LYS A 228 10.09 8.67 54.05
C LYS A 228 10.52 7.62 55.07
N ALA A 229 10.73 6.37 54.64
CA ALA A 229 11.25 5.29 55.46
C ALA A 229 12.67 5.62 55.96
N ARG A 230 13.58 6.04 55.06
CA ARG A 230 14.94 6.46 55.44
C ARG A 230 14.93 7.66 56.39
N ALA A 231 14.11 8.68 56.10
CA ALA A 231 13.99 9.85 56.97
C ALA A 231 13.47 9.48 58.37
N PHE A 232 12.56 8.50 58.46
CA PHE A 232 12.08 7.96 59.73
C PHE A 232 13.19 7.21 60.48
N GLU A 233 13.94 6.31 59.81
CA GLU A 233 15.07 5.57 60.41
C GLU A 233 16.14 6.53 60.96
N GLU A 234 16.56 7.51 60.16
CA GLU A 234 17.56 8.51 60.58
C GLU A 234 17.08 9.34 61.78
N TRP A 235 15.82 9.78 61.76
CA TRP A 235 15.22 10.52 62.88
C TRP A 235 15.14 9.66 64.13
N TYR A 236 14.74 8.40 63.99
CA TYR A 236 14.62 7.43 65.08
C TYR A 236 15.99 7.14 65.70
N HIS A 237 17.04 6.93 64.90
CA HIS A 237 18.41 6.74 65.39
C HIS A 237 18.94 7.97 66.13
N LYS A 238 18.75 9.18 65.59
CA LYS A 238 19.19 10.44 66.23
C LYS A 238 18.50 10.69 67.58
N HIS A 239 17.21 10.38 67.69
CA HIS A 239 16.45 10.59 68.94
C HIS A 239 16.63 9.42 69.92
N GLY A 240 16.87 8.20 69.42
CA GLY A 240 17.24 7.05 70.23
C GLY A 240 18.62 7.19 70.90
N GLN A 241 19.59 7.83 70.22
CA GLN A 241 20.90 8.14 70.80
C GLN A 241 20.88 9.28 71.84
N ARG A 242 19.92 10.21 71.77
CA ARG A 242 19.76 11.25 72.81
C ARG A 242 19.22 10.70 74.14
N ARG A 243 18.47 9.58 74.10
CA ARG A 243 17.93 8.92 75.30
C ARG A 243 18.99 8.31 76.22
N THR A 244 20.23 8.10 75.78
CA THR A 244 21.27 7.52 76.66
C THR A 244 21.89 8.54 77.61
N PHE A 245 21.55 9.83 77.49
CA PHE A 245 22.20 10.91 78.25
C PHE A 245 21.26 11.75 79.15
N ASP A 246 19.93 11.62 79.06
CA ASP A 246 18.99 12.49 79.78
C ASP A 246 18.24 11.80 80.95
N ASP A 247 18.09 12.57 82.03
CA ASP A 247 17.57 12.26 83.37
C ASP A 247 16.05 11.90 83.38
N PRO A 248 15.55 10.97 84.23
CA PRO A 248 14.21 10.37 84.08
C PRO A 248 12.99 11.24 84.42
N GLU A 249 13.15 12.51 84.80
CA GLU A 249 12.06 13.34 85.38
C GLU A 249 11.39 14.37 84.43
N SER A 250 11.65 14.34 83.13
CA SER A 250 10.92 15.21 82.16
C SER A 250 9.66 14.54 81.61
N GLY A 251 8.50 15.19 81.74
CA GLY A 251 7.21 14.78 81.15
C GLY A 251 7.16 14.72 79.62
N GLU A 252 8.29 14.83 78.93
CA GLU A 252 8.44 14.78 77.45
C GLU A 252 8.31 13.37 76.86
N GLY A 253 8.38 12.31 77.67
CA GLY A 253 8.34 10.92 77.19
C GLY A 253 7.07 10.52 76.45
N THR A 254 5.91 11.07 76.82
CA THR A 254 4.60 10.77 76.21
C THR A 254 4.46 11.45 74.84
N SER A 255 4.76 12.75 74.74
CA SER A 255 4.72 13.50 73.48
C SER A 255 5.69 12.95 72.44
N GLN A 256 6.85 12.47 72.87
CA GLN A 256 7.83 11.85 71.97
C GLN A 256 7.40 10.46 71.48
N LYS A 257 6.70 9.67 72.32
CA LYS A 257 6.13 8.37 71.93
C LYS A 257 4.99 8.55 70.93
N ASP A 258 4.19 9.60 71.08
CA ASP A 258 3.16 9.99 70.12
C ASP A 258 3.77 10.38 68.77
N ALA A 259 4.86 11.17 68.77
CA ALA A 259 5.57 11.54 67.54
C ALA A 259 6.23 10.36 66.80
N ILE A 260 6.75 9.36 67.52
CA ILE A 260 7.26 8.11 66.93
C ILE A 260 6.10 7.35 66.26
N SER A 261 4.97 7.26 66.95
CA SER A 261 3.79 6.53 66.48
C SER A 261 3.20 7.19 65.23
N GLU A 262 3.11 8.52 65.22
CA GLU A 262 2.64 9.30 64.07
C GLU A 262 3.54 9.12 62.84
N LYS A 263 4.88 9.28 62.99
CA LYS A 263 5.81 9.12 61.87
C LYS A 263 5.85 7.69 61.34
N ARG A 264 5.77 6.70 62.23
CA ARG A 264 5.69 5.28 61.85
C ARG A 264 4.41 4.99 61.08
N PHE A 265 3.26 5.45 61.58
CA PHE A 265 1.98 5.34 60.88
C PHE A 265 2.04 5.96 59.49
N ALA A 266 2.70 7.13 59.36
CA ALA A 266 2.84 7.82 58.09
C ALA A 266 3.74 7.09 57.07
N VAL A 267 4.67 6.23 57.52
CA VAL A 267 5.47 5.33 56.67
C VAL A 267 4.67 4.08 56.31
N GLU A 268 4.00 3.46 57.29
CA GLU A 268 3.16 2.27 57.10
C GLU A 268 1.98 2.56 56.15
N SER A 269 1.37 3.75 56.24
CA SER A 269 0.33 4.20 55.32
C SER A 269 0.84 4.33 53.88
N LEU A 270 2.05 4.86 53.66
CA LEU A 270 2.66 4.89 52.33
C LEU A 270 3.00 3.50 51.82
N LYS A 271 3.46 2.59 52.69
CA LYS A 271 3.71 1.20 52.33
C LYS A 271 2.43 0.50 51.87
N SER A 272 1.34 0.62 52.64
CA SER A 272 0.05 0.05 52.27
C SER A 272 -0.46 0.63 50.94
N LYS A 273 -0.28 1.93 50.70
CA LYS A 273 -0.62 2.56 49.41
C LYS A 273 0.22 1.99 48.27
N LEU A 274 1.52 1.79 48.48
CA LEU A 274 2.41 1.17 47.50
C LEU A 274 1.99 -0.27 47.18
N ASP A 275 1.73 -1.08 48.20
CA ASP A 275 1.34 -2.49 48.04
C ASP A 275 0.04 -2.61 47.22
N ASN A 276 -0.96 -1.77 47.51
CA ASN A 276 -2.21 -1.70 46.76
C ASN A 276 -1.99 -1.28 45.28
N GLU A 277 -1.11 -0.31 45.04
CA GLU A 277 -0.84 0.17 43.69
C GLU A 277 -0.06 -0.86 42.85
N VAL A 278 0.88 -1.57 43.47
CA VAL A 278 1.62 -2.67 42.86
C VAL A 278 0.69 -3.83 42.51
N GLU A 279 -0.25 -4.19 43.39
CA GLU A 279 -1.26 -5.21 43.08
C GLU A 279 -2.15 -4.78 41.90
N ALA A 280 -2.58 -3.52 41.87
CA ALA A 280 -3.35 -2.97 40.75
C ALA A 280 -2.56 -2.98 39.43
N HIS A 281 -1.27 -2.63 39.46
CA HIS A 281 -0.38 -2.72 38.30
C HIS A 281 -0.21 -4.16 37.81
N ASN A 282 0.02 -5.13 38.71
CA ASN A 282 0.15 -6.54 38.36
C ASN A 282 -1.13 -7.12 37.74
N LYS A 283 -2.29 -6.64 38.19
CA LYS A 283 -3.58 -7.00 37.57
C LYS A 283 -3.71 -6.39 36.18
N LEU A 284 -3.34 -5.13 36.02
CA LEU A 284 -3.39 -4.43 34.74
C LEU A 284 -2.45 -5.05 33.71
N SER A 285 -1.21 -5.39 34.09
CA SER A 285 -0.24 -6.01 33.18
C SER A 285 -0.75 -7.33 32.60
N LYS A 286 -1.36 -8.18 33.44
CA LYS A 286 -2.04 -9.41 32.98
C LYS A 286 -3.15 -9.10 31.99
N GLN A 287 -4.03 -8.14 32.32
CA GLN A 287 -5.13 -7.74 31.44
C GLN A 287 -4.63 -7.20 30.09
N VAL A 288 -3.57 -6.39 30.07
CA VAL A 288 -2.97 -5.87 28.83
C VAL A 288 -2.45 -7.00 27.97
N ARG A 289 -1.79 -8.01 28.57
CA ARG A 289 -1.29 -9.17 27.84
C ARG A 289 -2.39 -10.03 27.27
N GLU A 290 -3.40 -10.38 28.07
CA GLU A 290 -4.56 -11.16 27.66
C GLU A 290 -5.32 -10.45 26.53
N LYS A 291 -5.57 -9.14 26.69
CA LYS A 291 -6.26 -8.32 25.69
C LYS A 291 -5.46 -8.21 24.40
N SER A 292 -4.16 -7.95 24.48
CA SER A 292 -3.28 -7.88 23.29
C SER A 292 -3.27 -9.20 22.53
N LEU A 293 -3.13 -10.33 23.23
CA LEU A 293 -3.14 -11.65 22.61
C LEU A 293 -4.51 -11.98 22.00
N SER A 294 -5.60 -11.68 22.71
CA SER A 294 -6.98 -11.89 22.22
C SER A 294 -7.24 -11.12 20.93
N ILE A 295 -6.84 -9.84 20.90
CA ILE A 295 -6.94 -8.98 19.72
C ILE A 295 -6.13 -9.55 18.56
N LEU A 296 -4.86 -9.92 18.79
CA LEU A 296 -4.00 -10.49 17.74
C LEU A 296 -4.55 -11.81 17.20
N ARG A 297 -5.11 -12.67 18.06
CA ARG A 297 -5.75 -13.94 17.66
C ARG A 297 -6.98 -13.76 16.78
N ALA A 298 -7.76 -12.72 17.05
CA ALA A 298 -8.94 -12.42 16.27
C ALA A 298 -8.55 -11.90 14.88
N HIS A 299 -7.62 -10.93 14.82
CA HIS A 299 -7.44 -10.11 13.62
C HIS A 299 -6.28 -10.53 12.71
N LEU A 300 -5.21 -11.16 13.23
CA LEU A 300 -4.13 -11.64 12.35
C LEU A 300 -4.62 -12.67 11.32
N PRO A 301 -5.47 -13.67 11.69
CA PRO A 301 -6.00 -14.61 10.70
C PRO A 301 -6.90 -13.94 9.65
N GLU A 302 -7.66 -12.91 10.04
CA GLU A 302 -8.50 -12.14 9.10
C GLU A 302 -7.63 -11.39 8.08
N LEU A 303 -6.59 -10.69 8.57
CA LEU A 303 -5.62 -9.99 7.74
C LEU A 303 -4.97 -10.92 6.73
N PHE A 304 -4.33 -11.99 7.20
CA PHE A 304 -3.58 -12.89 6.31
C PHE A 304 -4.49 -13.70 5.39
N ARG A 305 -5.75 -13.96 5.77
CA ARG A 305 -6.73 -14.57 4.84
C ARG A 305 -7.04 -13.62 3.69
N ALA A 306 -7.38 -12.36 3.97
CA ALA A 306 -7.66 -11.38 2.93
C ALA A 306 -6.47 -11.21 1.96
N LEU A 307 -5.25 -11.20 2.50
CA LEU A 307 -4.03 -11.09 1.68
C LEU A 307 -3.72 -12.35 0.88
N THR A 308 -3.97 -13.53 1.45
CA THR A 308 -3.80 -14.81 0.76
C THR A 308 -4.78 -14.92 -0.41
N ASP A 309 -6.04 -14.56 -0.18
CA ASP A 309 -7.10 -14.60 -1.19
C ASP A 309 -6.83 -13.58 -2.30
N PHE A 310 -6.43 -12.37 -1.93
CA PHE A 310 -6.09 -11.31 -2.88
C PHE A 310 -4.86 -11.67 -3.74
N SER A 311 -3.78 -12.12 -3.13
CA SER A 311 -2.55 -12.49 -3.86
C SER A 311 -2.79 -13.67 -4.79
N HIS A 312 -3.58 -14.67 -4.36
CA HIS A 312 -4.01 -15.77 -5.22
C HIS A 312 -4.83 -15.28 -6.42
N ALA A 313 -5.85 -14.45 -6.19
CA ALA A 313 -6.68 -13.90 -7.26
C ALA A 313 -5.85 -13.10 -8.27
N THR A 314 -4.85 -12.36 -7.81
CA THR A 314 -3.97 -11.55 -8.65
C THR A 314 -3.00 -12.43 -9.45
N ALA A 315 -2.43 -13.47 -8.83
CA ALA A 315 -1.57 -14.44 -9.52
C ALA A 315 -2.33 -15.21 -10.61
N ASP A 316 -3.54 -15.69 -10.31
CA ASP A 316 -4.41 -16.40 -11.24
C ASP A 316 -4.83 -15.51 -12.43
N MET A 317 -5.17 -14.25 -12.15
CA MET A 317 -5.49 -13.26 -13.18
C MET A 317 -4.34 -13.01 -14.15
N HIS A 318 -3.11 -12.81 -13.64
CA HIS A 318 -1.93 -12.65 -14.51
C HIS A 318 -1.58 -13.93 -15.29
N SER A 319 -1.73 -15.09 -14.66
CA SER A 319 -1.52 -16.39 -15.32
C SER A 319 -2.50 -16.62 -16.47
N LYS A 320 -3.78 -16.26 -16.28
CA LYS A 320 -4.81 -16.30 -17.32
C LYS A 320 -4.53 -15.34 -18.47
N LEU A 321 -4.03 -14.13 -18.19
CA LEU A 321 -3.62 -13.18 -19.23
C LEU A 321 -2.52 -13.77 -20.13
N ARG A 322 -1.52 -14.43 -19.53
CA ARG A 322 -0.46 -15.12 -20.27
C ARG A 322 -1.00 -16.25 -21.14
N LEU A 323 -1.85 -17.12 -20.59
CA LEU A 323 -2.43 -18.24 -21.35
C LEU A 323 -3.24 -17.76 -22.56
N ASN A 324 -4.07 -16.73 -22.36
CA ASN A 324 -4.86 -16.14 -23.44
C ASN A 324 -3.98 -15.54 -24.54
N ALA A 325 -2.87 -14.89 -24.18
CA ALA A 325 -1.94 -14.34 -25.17
C ALA A 325 -1.23 -15.43 -25.98
N LEU A 326 -0.82 -16.53 -25.33
CA LEU A 326 -0.19 -17.67 -26.01
C LEU A 326 -1.15 -18.37 -26.99
N MET A 327 -2.42 -18.49 -26.62
CA MET A 327 -3.44 -19.08 -27.51
C MET A 327 -3.72 -18.20 -28.73
N GLN A 328 -3.66 -16.87 -28.59
CA GLN A 328 -3.83 -15.94 -29.70
C GLN A 328 -2.65 -15.97 -30.69
N ASP A 329 -1.43 -16.20 -30.20
CA ASP A 329 -0.24 -16.31 -31.03
C ASP A 329 -0.25 -17.60 -31.88
N GLN A 330 -0.68 -18.72 -31.29
CA GLN A 330 -0.83 -20.01 -32.01
C GLN A 330 -1.95 -19.98 -33.06
N GLY A 331 -3.04 -19.22 -32.83
CA GLY A 331 -4.12 -19.05 -33.81
C GLY A 331 -3.75 -18.14 -35.00
N SER A 332 -2.70 -17.32 -34.87
CA SER A 332 -2.25 -16.38 -35.90
C SER A 332 -1.23 -16.97 -36.86
N GLY A 333 -0.58 -18.08 -36.50
CA GLY A 333 0.45 -18.76 -37.30
C GLY A 333 -0.07 -19.82 -38.30
N ASN A 334 -1.39 -20.05 -38.37
CA ASN A 334 -2.01 -21.11 -39.17
C ASN A 334 -2.90 -20.60 -40.33
N ASN A 335 -2.73 -19.35 -40.78
CA ASN A 335 -3.48 -18.77 -41.91
C ASN A 335 -2.57 -18.14 -42.97
#